data_AF-A0A9D4LP24-F1
#
_entry.id   AF-A0A9D4LP24-F1
#
_cell.length_a   1.000
_cell.length_b   1.000
_cell.length_c   1.000
_cell.angle_alpha   90.00
_cell.angle_beta   90.00
_cell.angle_gamma   90.00
#
_symmetry.space_group_name_H-M   'P 1'
#
loop_
_entity.id
_entity.type
_entity.pdbx_description
1 polymer ?
#
loop_
_entity_poly.entity_id
_entity_poly.type
_entity_poly.pdbx_seq_one_letter_code
_entity_poly.pdbx_strand_id
1 'polypeptide(L)'
;MTKIVSRLRHGFAVIYCPQPPGGVQNTYEPVESEYVWQSRVNYTCDFGYEYNSGDMVSECLHNKTWSAVTPVCTSTMTLSIT
;
A
#
# COMPACT_ATOMS: atom_id res chain seq x y z
N MET A 1 -15.68 -10.15 10.34
CA MET A 1 -14.62 -10.17 11.38
C MET A 1 -14.37 -8.74 11.82
N THR A 2 -15.25 -8.20 12.66
CA THR A 2 -15.19 -6.80 13.06
C THR A 2 -14.18 -6.69 14.20
N LYS A 3 -13.06 -5.99 13.99
CA LYS A 3 -12.17 -5.65 15.12
C LYS A 3 -12.98 -4.72 16.03
N ILE A 4 -13.51 -5.29 17.11
CA ILE A 4 -14.06 -4.52 18.22
C ILE A 4 -12.88 -3.73 18.78
N VAL A 5 -12.71 -2.48 18.32
CA VAL A 5 -11.85 -1.51 18.99
C VAL A 5 -12.60 -1.07 20.23
N SER A 6 -12.53 -1.92 21.26
CA SER A 6 -13.00 -1.63 22.60
C SER A 6 -12.27 -0.39 23.11
N ARG A 7 -13.03 0.69 23.34
CA ARG A 7 -12.51 1.92 23.95
C ARG A 7 -12.07 1.60 25.37
N LEU A 8 -10.78 1.28 25.57
CA LEU A 8 -10.19 1.18 26.90
C LEU A 8 -9.48 2.50 27.24
N ARG A 9 -10.04 3.14 28.27
CA ARG A 9 -9.57 4.36 28.91
C ARG A 9 -8.23 4.05 29.60
N HIS A 10 -7.10 4.31 28.92
CA HIS A 10 -5.76 4.72 29.40
C HIS A 10 -4.71 4.52 28.27
N GLY A 11 -4.45 5.57 27.49
CA GLY A 11 -3.08 5.90 27.02
C GLY A 11 -2.36 5.06 25.96
N PHE A 12 -3.01 4.31 25.07
CA PHE A 12 -2.35 3.82 23.85
C PHE A 12 -2.76 4.66 22.65
N ALA A 13 -1.89 5.55 22.19
CA ALA A 13 -2.09 6.26 20.94
C ALA A 13 -1.95 5.27 19.78
N VAL A 14 -3.07 4.91 19.13
CA VAL A 14 -3.05 4.13 17.90
C VAL A 14 -2.53 5.03 16.78
N ILE A 15 -1.48 4.59 16.10
CA ILE A 15 -0.89 5.29 14.97
C ILE A 15 -1.63 4.82 13.72
N TYR A 16 -2.45 5.71 13.17
CA TYR A 16 -3.15 5.48 11.91
C TYR A 16 -2.34 6.06 10.76
N CYS A 17 -2.18 5.27 9.70
CA CYS A 17 -1.70 5.78 8.42
C CYS A 17 -2.86 6.21 7.53
N PRO A 18 -2.62 7.14 6.59
CA PRO A 18 -3.56 7.37 5.50
C PRO A 18 -3.70 6.10 4.66
N GLN A 19 -4.66 6.10 3.74
CA GLN A 19 -4.73 5.07 2.70
C GLN A 19 -3.36 4.94 1.99
N PRO A 20 -2.90 3.72 1.67
CA PRO A 20 -1.67 3.52 0.93
C PRO A 20 -1.66 4.37 -0.33
N PRO A 21 -0.53 4.99 -0.68
CA PRO A 21 -0.43 5.72 -1.94
C PRO A 21 -0.70 4.75 -3.09
N GLY A 22 -1.80 4.95 -3.81
CA GLY A 22 -2.06 4.18 -5.03
C GLY A 22 -1.13 4.65 -6.14
N GLY A 23 -0.33 3.76 -6.72
CA GLY A 23 0.44 4.10 -7.89
C GLY A 23 -0.42 4.03 -9.15
N VAL A 24 -0.14 4.92 -10.11
CA VAL A 24 -0.72 4.83 -11.45
C VAL A 24 -0.25 3.49 -12.05
N GLN A 25 -1.19 2.67 -12.55
CA GLN A 25 -0.91 1.35 -13.14
C GLN A 25 -0.49 0.26 -12.14
N ASN A 26 -0.83 0.43 -10.87
CA ASN A 26 -0.78 -0.64 -9.88
C ASN A 26 -1.96 -0.61 -8.90
N THR A 27 -2.18 -1.77 -8.31
CA THR A 27 -3.13 -2.03 -7.23
C THR A 27 -2.38 -2.50 -5.99
N TYR A 28 -3.05 -2.51 -4.82
CA TYR A 28 -2.46 -3.04 -3.59
C TYR A 28 -3.45 -3.91 -2.81
N GLU A 29 -2.90 -4.85 -2.04
CA GLU A 29 -3.67 -5.70 -1.14
C GLU A 29 -2.97 -5.88 0.23
N PRO A 30 -3.73 -6.01 1.33
CA PRO A 30 -5.19 -5.96 1.42
C PRO A 30 -5.73 -4.53 1.32
N VAL A 31 -6.95 -4.38 0.79
CA VAL A 31 -7.71 -3.12 0.83
C VAL A 31 -8.53 -3.08 2.12
N GLU A 32 -8.20 -2.16 3.01
CA GLU A 32 -8.84 -1.98 4.31
C GLU A 32 -9.32 -0.54 4.49
N SER A 33 -10.36 -0.35 5.30
CA SER A 33 -10.84 0.99 5.65
C SER A 33 -9.85 1.77 6.53
N GLU A 34 -9.01 1.06 7.28
CA GLU A 34 -8.04 1.64 8.22
C GLU A 34 -6.74 0.85 8.19
N TYR A 35 -5.61 1.55 8.27
CA TYR A 35 -4.28 0.96 8.44
C TYR A 35 -3.62 1.55 9.68
N VAL A 36 -2.97 0.69 10.45
CA VAL A 36 -2.29 1.07 11.70
C VAL A 36 -0.81 0.74 11.63
N TRP A 37 -0.02 1.22 12.58
CA TRP A 37 1.41 0.91 12.65
C TRP A 37 1.69 -0.59 12.44
N GLN A 38 2.68 -0.88 11.59
CA GLN A 38 3.06 -2.23 11.12
C GLN A 38 2.06 -2.93 10.18
N SER A 39 0.95 -2.30 9.81
CA SER A 39 0.14 -2.75 8.67
C SER A 39 1.01 -2.75 7.41
N ARG A 40 0.86 -3.78 6.59
CA ARG A 40 1.59 -3.95 5.32
C ARG A 40 0.63 -4.10 4.17
N VAL A 41 1.00 -3.52 3.03
CA VAL A 41 0.35 -3.75 1.74
C VAL A 41 1.37 -4.20 0.71
N ASN A 42 0.93 -5.04 -0.21
CA ASN A 42 1.70 -5.50 -1.36
C ASN A 42 1.12 -4.88 -2.61
N TYR A 43 1.94 -4.19 -3.39
CA TYR A 43 1.57 -3.67 -4.69
C TYR A 43 1.70 -4.74 -5.76
N THR A 44 0.84 -4.63 -6.77
CA THR A 44 0.87 -5.47 -7.98
C THR A 44 0.65 -4.56 -9.18
N CYS A 45 1.50 -4.68 -10.21
CA CYS A 45 1.29 -3.96 -11.46
C CYS A 45 0.01 -4.46 -12.15
N ASP A 46 -0.75 -3.53 -12.72
CA ASP A 46 -1.99 -3.86 -13.40
C ASP A 46 -1.73 -4.68 -14.68
N PHE A 47 -2.77 -5.32 -15.19
CA PHE A 47 -2.68 -6.07 -16.44
C PHE A 47 -2.15 -5.20 -17.59
N GLY A 48 -1.15 -5.71 -18.32
CA GLY A 48 -0.47 -4.96 -19.39
C GLY A 48 0.66 -4.05 -18.89
N TYR A 49 1.03 -4.14 -17.61
CA TYR A 49 2.18 -3.47 -17.02
C TYR A 49 3.08 -4.45 -16.28
N GLU A 50 4.38 -4.19 -16.32
CA GLU A 50 5.39 -4.96 -15.61
C GLU A 50 6.18 -4.07 -14.65
N TYR A 51 6.70 -4.70 -13.60
CA TYR A 51 7.55 -4.03 -12.62
C TYR A 51 8.80 -3.47 -13.29
N ASN A 52 9.06 -2.18 -13.04
CA ASN A 52 10.25 -1.51 -13.52
C ASN A 52 11.21 -1.17 -12.37
N SER A 53 10.72 -0.50 -11.33
CA SER A 53 11.53 -0.04 -10.20
C SER A 53 10.67 0.32 -8.98
N GLY A 54 11.30 0.55 -7.83
CA GLY A 54 10.64 0.90 -6.57
C GLY A 54 10.33 -0.30 -5.67
N ASP A 55 9.54 -0.09 -4.63
CA ASP A 55 9.25 -1.13 -3.63
C ASP A 55 7.84 -1.70 -3.85
N MET A 56 7.74 -3.02 -3.92
CA MET A 56 6.45 -3.73 -4.03
C MET A 56 5.74 -3.88 -2.68
N VAL A 57 6.36 -3.53 -1.57
CA VAL A 57 5.77 -3.68 -0.24
C VAL A 57 5.91 -2.37 0.52
N SER A 58 4.83 -1.92 1.13
CA SER A 58 4.84 -0.76 2.01
C SER A 58 4.33 -1.09 3.39
N GLU A 59 4.98 -0.54 4.42
CA GLU A 59 4.59 -0.67 5.82
C GLU A 59 4.20 0.69 6.40
N CYS A 60 3.15 0.70 7.21
CA CYS A 60 2.76 1.87 7.99
C CYS A 60 3.74 2.09 9.15
N LEU A 61 4.49 3.19 9.08
CA LEU A 61 5.54 3.54 10.02
C LEU A 61 5.00 4.31 11.25
N HIS A 62 5.82 4.39 12.29
CA HIS A 62 5.45 5.06 13.54
C HIS A 62 5.17 6.57 13.39
N ASN A 63 5.66 7.18 12.31
CA ASN A 63 5.47 8.60 11.98
C ASN A 63 4.19 8.84 11.15
N LYS A 64 3.30 7.85 11.03
CA LYS A 64 2.05 7.91 10.24
C LYS A 64 2.26 8.01 8.74
N THR A 65 3.40 7.56 8.23
CA THR A 65 3.69 7.49 6.79
C THR A 65 3.93 6.06 6.35
N TRP A 66 3.86 5.84 5.04
CA TRP A 66 4.18 4.58 4.41
C TRP A 66 5.69 4.50 4.09
N SER A 67 6.28 3.30 4.17
CA SER A 67 7.72 3.10 3.99
C SER A 67 8.20 3.21 2.54
N ALA A 68 7.37 2.77 1.58
CA ALA A 68 7.76 2.64 0.18
C ALA A 68 7.34 3.82 -0.69
N VAL A 69 8.19 4.12 -1.66
CA VAL A 69 7.83 4.88 -2.87
C VAL A 69 7.12 3.90 -3.79
N THR A 70 5.87 4.18 -4.16
CA THR A 70 5.02 3.33 -5.03
C THR A 70 5.80 2.75 -6.20
N PRO A 71 5.61 1.46 -6.55
CA PRO A 71 6.37 0.86 -7.64
C PRO A 71 6.04 1.55 -8.96
N VAL A 72 7.05 1.71 -9.79
CA VAL A 72 6.89 2.13 -11.17
C VAL A 72 6.59 0.89 -11.98
N CYS A 73 5.43 0.91 -12.63
CA CYS A 73 5.01 -0.12 -13.57
C CYS A 73 5.10 0.45 -14.99
N THR A 74 5.70 -0.29 -15.92
CA THR A 74 5.85 0.14 -17.32
C THR A 74 4.99 -0.71 -18.23
N SER A 75 4.37 -0.08 -19.24
CA SER A 75 3.50 -0.81 -20.16
C SER A 75 4.30 -1.85 -20.94
N THR A 76 3.80 -3.08 -20.93
CA THR A 76 4.36 -4.19 -21.72
C THR A 76 4.03 -4.08 -23.21
N MET A 77 3.15 -3.14 -23.59
CA MET A 77 2.72 -2.91 -24.97
C MET A 77 3.65 -1.98 -25.76
N THR A 78 4.95 -1.93 -25.42
CA THR A 78 5.95 -1.08 -26.09
C THR A 78 6.81 -1.81 -27.13
N LEU A 79 6.61 -3.12 -27.36
CA LEU A 79 7.37 -3.91 -28.36
C LEU A 79 6.48 -4.86 -29.19
N SER A 80 5.44 -4.35 -29.83
CA SER A 80 4.70 -5.10 -30.86
C SER A 80 4.10 -4.22 -31.96
N ILE A 81 4.85 -3.21 -32.43
CA ILE A 81 4.52 -2.50 -33.66
C ILE A 81 5.67 -2.71 -34.67
N THR A 82 5.45 -3.72 -35.53
CA THR A 82 6.08 -4.06 -36.84
C THR A 82 7.59 -4.15 -36.95
#